data_AF-A0AAU9VVX1-F1
#
_entry.id   AF-A0AAU9VVX1-F1
#
_cell.length_a   1.000
_cell.length_b   1.000
_cell.length_c   1.000
_cell.angle_alpha   90.00
_cell.angle_beta   90.00
_cell.angle_gamma   90.00
#
_symmetry.space_group_name_H-M   'P 1'
#
loop_
_entity.id
_entity.type
_entity.pdbx_description
1 polymer ?
#
loop_
_entity_poly.entity_id
_entity_poly.type
_entity_poly.pdbx_seq_one_letter_code
_entity_poly.pdbx_strand_id
1 'polypeptide(L)'
;MCVGDDYVILSSEHKVRLGALITLGIVDEPVSLDGCESRAQHYTEIEMTTYDPILRRNVKLVSMFAAKPGENSDNVKKMVQSFDAAVNNVLPKVAGQYNVDNEDVLGRGLDPKSYVGDEGGALWRGLCLVKGEDVKNKTISDFFHFKQDINRNSVYFGDQKSKKEFKSIMMDAYNSPTSLQAVDAEKRLVKLIEKKSTNVKKMNSFKAWWWRRKARWQKWCRTQSSSEASSAEVANAKSLHGSGYRKSLLDVVARAREASADAIQQIAEKAEVIIDDDFALETDENAQQQFKINTKDTHRADKKNQTKQKSKQVKKVKDGHVAKKQKKLFHDKVEEVHMDLLHCDSSMTEFTFKVLDTMGYLEEICIRKESAICSSVWCKKECHHLMWIFHNLFNFDKEQPIMYQSKFTDQQWKQIIEAFPENVPLPKVTCPSEDEQQYTINKRTSKKDAKCATCKKELSEGNIQATTEGPYRTIQKSWIKRTFFFCPRLQCMGKLPRNSFICPYKTGMTLLIETPLTEQQKKEIDLKT
;
A
#
# COMPACT_ATOMS: atom_id res chain seq x y z
N MET A 1 -7.86 25.32 -11.51
CA MET A 1 -7.60 24.73 -12.84
C MET A 1 -6.94 25.80 -13.69
N CYS A 2 -5.84 25.51 -14.36
CA CYS A 2 -5.16 26.40 -15.31
C CYS A 2 -5.08 25.69 -16.66
N VAL A 3 -5.43 26.37 -17.75
CA VAL A 3 -5.47 25.83 -19.11
C VAL A 3 -4.62 26.72 -20.00
N GLY A 4 -3.69 26.11 -20.73
CA GLY A 4 -2.95 26.75 -21.81
C GLY A 4 -3.19 26.03 -23.14
N ASP A 5 -2.60 26.55 -24.22
CA ASP A 5 -2.83 26.07 -25.58
C ASP A 5 -2.46 24.58 -25.77
N ASP A 6 -1.46 24.10 -25.04
CA ASP A 6 -0.91 22.74 -25.13
C ASP A 6 -0.88 21.97 -23.81
N TYR A 7 -1.50 22.52 -22.74
CA TYR A 7 -1.52 21.89 -21.42
C TYR A 7 -2.73 22.20 -20.55
N VAL A 8 -2.99 21.32 -19.58
CA VAL A 8 -3.99 21.52 -18.51
C VAL A 8 -3.38 21.17 -17.15
N ILE A 9 -3.44 22.10 -16.20
CA ILE A 9 -3.01 21.91 -14.80
C ILE A 9 -4.23 21.82 -13.88
N LEU A 10 -4.27 20.73 -13.11
CA LEU A 10 -5.35 20.38 -12.20
C LEU A 10 -4.86 20.31 -10.75
N SER A 11 -5.51 21.07 -9.88
CA SER A 11 -5.41 20.99 -8.43
C SER A 11 -6.73 21.50 -7.81
N SER A 12 -6.97 21.16 -6.54
CA SER A 12 -8.15 21.59 -5.77
C SER A 12 -7.71 22.42 -4.57
N GLU A 13 -8.62 23.22 -4.00
CA GLU A 13 -8.33 24.06 -2.84
C GLU A 13 -7.77 23.26 -1.66
N HIS A 14 -8.29 22.05 -1.42
CA HIS A 14 -7.81 21.16 -0.36
C HIS A 14 -6.37 20.70 -0.61
N LYS A 15 -6.00 20.40 -1.86
CA LYS A 15 -4.63 20.01 -2.22
C LYS A 15 -3.67 21.17 -2.08
N VAL A 16 -4.12 22.38 -2.43
CA VAL A 16 -3.36 23.61 -2.23
C VAL A 16 -3.15 23.89 -0.74
N ARG A 17 -4.20 23.72 0.09
CA ARG A 17 -4.11 23.80 1.56
C ARG A 17 -3.15 22.76 2.14
N LEU A 18 -3.18 21.51 1.66
CA LEU A 18 -2.21 20.49 2.05
C LEU A 18 -0.78 20.89 1.67
N GLY A 19 -0.58 21.49 0.50
CA GLY A 19 0.70 22.09 0.11
C GLY A 19 1.18 23.16 1.10
N ALA A 20 0.29 24.03 1.57
CA ALA A 20 0.61 25.02 2.60
C ALA A 20 0.99 24.37 3.94
N LEU A 21 0.24 23.35 4.40
CA LEU A 21 0.56 22.60 5.62
C LEU A 21 1.95 21.92 5.57
N ILE A 22 2.33 21.45 4.38
CA ILE A 22 3.67 20.89 4.13
C ILE A 22 4.74 21.99 4.23
N THR A 23 4.52 23.14 3.58
CA THR A 23 5.43 24.29 3.66
C THR A 23 5.64 24.78 5.09
N LEU A 24 4.59 24.75 5.92
CA LEU A 24 4.66 25.12 7.34
C LEU A 24 5.32 24.04 8.22
N GLY A 25 5.60 22.85 7.69
CA GLY A 25 6.14 21.72 8.46
C GLY A 25 5.13 21.06 9.40
N ILE A 26 3.84 21.40 9.29
CA ILE A 26 2.74 20.73 10.02
C ILE A 26 2.55 19.31 9.48
N VAL A 27 2.66 19.15 8.16
CA VAL A 27 2.71 17.84 7.50
C VAL A 27 4.15 17.57 7.08
N ASP A 28 4.78 16.60 7.73
CA ASP A 28 6.19 16.24 7.51
C ASP A 28 6.37 15.12 6.49
N GLU A 29 5.81 15.31 5.29
CA GLU A 29 5.85 14.30 4.22
C GLU A 29 6.62 14.82 3.00
N PRO A 30 7.41 13.97 2.33
CA PRO A 30 8.09 14.35 1.11
C PRO A 30 7.08 14.57 -0.02
N VAL A 31 7.51 15.33 -1.02
CA VAL A 31 6.77 15.50 -2.27
C VAL A 31 7.47 14.74 -3.38
N SER A 32 6.80 13.75 -3.94
CA SER A 32 7.28 13.00 -5.10
C SER A 32 6.91 13.73 -6.38
N LEU A 33 7.88 13.88 -7.28
CA LEU A 33 7.71 14.45 -8.62
C LEU A 33 7.96 13.34 -9.64
N ASP A 34 7.02 13.13 -10.56
CA ASP A 34 7.10 12.05 -11.55
C ASP A 34 6.40 12.40 -12.86
N GLY A 35 6.86 11.79 -13.96
CA GLY A 35 6.20 11.81 -15.26
C GLY A 35 5.68 10.42 -15.61
N CYS A 36 4.40 10.31 -15.95
CA CYS A 36 3.78 9.03 -16.26
C CYS A 36 2.94 9.05 -17.55
N GLU A 37 2.75 7.87 -18.14
CA GLU A 37 1.87 7.72 -19.29
C GLU A 37 0.44 8.13 -18.88
N SER A 38 -0.09 9.15 -19.54
CA SER A 38 -1.42 9.66 -19.24
C SER A 38 -2.49 8.66 -19.66
N ARG A 39 -3.64 8.71 -18.96
CA ARG A 39 -4.89 8.08 -19.41
C ARG A 39 -5.39 8.64 -20.75
N ALA A 40 -4.91 9.83 -21.16
CA ALA A 40 -5.17 10.45 -22.45
C ALA A 40 -4.05 10.11 -23.45
N GLN A 41 -4.41 9.49 -24.57
CA GLN A 41 -3.51 8.81 -25.53
C GLN A 41 -2.34 9.69 -26.07
N HIS A 42 -2.54 11.00 -26.17
CA HIS A 42 -1.58 11.97 -26.75
C HIS A 42 -0.88 12.86 -25.71
N TYR A 43 -1.13 12.64 -24.42
CA TYR A 43 -0.61 13.48 -23.36
C TYR A 43 0.32 12.69 -22.44
N THR A 44 1.24 13.39 -21.79
CA THR A 44 2.00 12.92 -20.64
C THR A 44 1.42 13.59 -19.40
N GLU A 45 1.26 12.84 -18.32
CA GLU A 45 0.88 13.41 -17.03
C GLU A 45 2.15 13.62 -16.20
N ILE A 46 2.47 14.89 -15.92
CA ILE A 46 3.45 15.25 -14.89
C ILE A 46 2.68 15.46 -13.60
N GLU A 47 3.16 14.91 -12.49
CA GLU A 47 2.45 15.01 -11.22
C GLU A 47 3.37 15.27 -10.03
N MET A 48 2.84 16.02 -9.05
CA MET A 48 3.36 16.04 -7.70
C MET A 48 2.43 15.27 -6.79
N THR A 49 2.99 14.34 -6.03
CA THR A 49 2.26 13.53 -5.06
C THR A 49 2.88 13.64 -3.69
N THR A 50 2.05 13.56 -2.66
CA THR A 50 2.52 13.45 -1.27
C THR A 50 1.62 12.45 -0.54
N TYR A 51 2.10 11.93 0.57
CA TYR A 51 1.26 11.13 1.45
C TYR A 51 0.44 12.07 2.33
N ASP A 52 -0.89 11.91 2.30
CA ASP A 52 -1.75 12.63 3.23
C ASP A 52 -1.92 11.79 4.50
N PRO A 53 -1.48 12.26 5.67
CA PRO A 53 -1.53 11.49 6.91
C PRO A 53 -2.97 11.25 7.40
N ILE A 54 -3.91 12.14 7.08
CA ILE A 54 -5.32 12.05 7.46
C ILE A 54 -6.02 11.03 6.55
N LEU A 55 -5.84 11.17 5.22
CA LEU A 55 -6.46 10.29 4.23
C LEU A 55 -5.74 8.94 4.06
N ARG A 56 -4.53 8.83 4.61
CA ARG A 56 -3.65 7.65 4.55
C ARG A 56 -3.50 7.07 3.16
N ARG A 57 -3.28 7.95 2.20
CA ARG A 57 -3.07 7.61 0.80
C ARG A 57 -2.19 8.66 0.16
N ASN A 58 -1.56 8.27 -0.94
CA ASN A 58 -0.93 9.26 -1.81
C ASN A 58 -2.01 10.12 -2.44
N VAL A 59 -1.84 11.42 -2.32
CA VAL A 59 -2.69 12.44 -2.92
C VAL A 59 -1.86 13.13 -3.99
N LYS A 60 -2.42 13.24 -5.20
CA LYS A 60 -1.87 14.10 -6.24
C LYS A 60 -2.16 15.54 -5.85
N LEU A 61 -1.13 16.27 -5.41
CA LEU A 61 -1.20 17.70 -5.10
C LEU A 61 -1.54 18.51 -6.35
N VAL A 62 -0.84 18.21 -7.44
CA VAL A 62 -1.05 18.81 -8.75
C VAL A 62 -0.74 17.80 -9.85
N SER A 63 -1.54 17.82 -10.91
CA SER A 63 -1.29 17.10 -12.16
C SER A 63 -1.27 18.09 -13.32
N MET A 64 -0.32 17.96 -14.23
CA MET A 64 -0.28 18.64 -15.52
C MET A 64 -0.36 17.62 -16.65
N PHE A 65 -1.35 17.77 -17.52
CA PHE A 65 -1.44 17.03 -18.78
C PHE A 65 -0.84 17.89 -19.88
N ALA A 66 0.27 17.43 -20.47
CA ALA A 66 0.97 18.13 -21.55
C ALA A 66 1.08 17.25 -22.79
N ALA A 67 0.96 17.83 -23.99
CA ALA A 67 1.07 17.09 -25.24
C ALA A 67 2.43 16.38 -25.34
N LYS A 68 2.46 15.16 -25.88
CA LYS A 68 3.69 14.36 -26.01
C LYS A 68 4.70 15.03 -26.97
N PRO A 69 6.01 15.00 -26.65
CA PRO A 69 6.66 14.45 -25.45
C PRO A 69 6.55 15.43 -24.26
N GLY A 70 5.64 15.13 -23.32
CA GLY A 70 5.16 16.13 -22.36
C GLY A 70 6.04 16.29 -21.13
N GLU A 71 6.93 15.32 -20.85
CA GLU A 71 7.89 15.39 -19.74
C GLU A 71 9.17 16.12 -20.18
N ASN A 72 9.24 17.42 -19.91
CA ASN A 72 10.43 18.25 -20.13
C ASN A 72 10.55 19.31 -19.03
N SER A 73 11.72 19.95 -18.93
CA SER A 73 12.00 20.91 -17.86
C SER A 73 11.07 22.13 -17.87
N ASP A 74 10.59 22.56 -19.04
CA ASP A 74 9.72 23.74 -19.16
C ASP A 74 8.31 23.43 -18.67
N ASN A 75 7.78 22.24 -18.96
CA ASN A 75 6.49 21.80 -18.47
C ASN A 75 6.53 21.56 -16.95
N VAL A 76 7.62 20.96 -16.43
CA VAL A 76 7.82 20.84 -14.98
C VAL A 76 7.88 22.22 -14.33
N LYS A 77 8.63 23.16 -14.91
CA LYS A 77 8.70 24.55 -14.45
C LYS A 77 7.31 25.19 -14.39
N LYS A 78 6.53 25.11 -15.48
CA LYS A 78 5.15 25.64 -15.55
C LYS A 78 4.26 25.07 -14.45
N MET A 79 4.29 23.74 -14.24
CA MET A 79 3.50 23.07 -13.20
C MET A 79 3.89 23.55 -11.79
N VAL A 80 5.19 23.57 -11.48
CA VAL A 80 5.71 23.99 -10.17
C VAL A 80 5.34 25.44 -9.89
N GLN A 81 5.57 26.36 -10.85
CA GLN A 81 5.23 27.79 -10.69
C GLN A 81 3.74 28.00 -10.45
N SER A 82 2.89 27.29 -11.20
CA SER A 82 1.43 27.39 -11.04
C SER A 82 0.97 26.91 -9.68
N PHE A 83 1.55 25.82 -9.17
CA PHE A 83 1.20 25.29 -7.86
C PHE A 83 1.77 26.15 -6.71
N ASP A 84 3.00 26.66 -6.86
CA ASP A 84 3.60 27.59 -5.90
C ASP A 84 2.77 28.87 -5.74
N ALA A 85 2.31 29.45 -6.85
CA ALA A 85 1.45 30.62 -6.83
C ALA A 85 0.13 30.32 -6.10
N ALA A 86 -0.47 29.15 -6.35
CA ALA A 86 -1.69 28.73 -5.64
C ALA A 86 -1.44 28.55 -4.14
N VAL A 87 -0.33 27.93 -3.74
CA VAL A 87 0.05 27.77 -2.32
C VAL A 87 0.28 29.13 -1.67
N ASN A 88 1.02 30.03 -2.31
CA ASN A 88 1.28 31.38 -1.81
C ASN A 88 0.00 32.17 -1.54
N ASN A 89 -1.06 31.96 -2.33
CA ASN A 89 -2.34 32.63 -2.12
C ASN A 89 -3.06 32.20 -0.84
N VAL A 90 -2.89 30.95 -0.39
CA VAL A 90 -3.56 30.43 0.83
C VAL A 90 -2.64 30.42 2.05
N LEU A 91 -1.32 30.47 1.84
CA LEU A 91 -0.31 30.27 2.87
C LEU A 91 -0.46 31.23 4.07
N PRO A 92 -0.72 32.55 3.89
CA PRO A 92 -0.90 33.46 5.04
C PRO A 92 -2.13 33.10 5.90
N LYS A 93 -3.24 32.72 5.24
CA LYS A 93 -4.46 32.31 5.95
C LYS A 93 -4.23 31.03 6.74
N VAL A 94 -3.50 30.06 6.17
CA VAL A 94 -3.18 28.80 6.86
C VAL A 94 -2.18 29.05 7.98
N ALA A 95 -1.14 29.85 7.77
CA ALA A 95 -0.14 30.18 8.79
C ALA A 95 -0.79 30.80 10.04
N GLY A 96 -1.72 31.73 9.86
CA GLY A 96 -2.49 32.33 10.96
C GLY A 96 -3.32 31.32 11.77
N GLN A 97 -3.77 30.21 11.18
CA GLN A 97 -4.48 29.15 11.91
C GLN A 97 -3.57 28.34 12.84
N TYR A 98 -2.26 28.35 12.59
CA TYR A 98 -1.26 27.58 13.34
C TYR A 98 -0.30 28.48 14.12
N ASN A 99 -0.62 29.77 14.29
CA ASN A 99 0.21 30.77 14.98
C ASN A 99 1.65 30.83 14.44
N VAL A 100 1.82 30.68 13.12
CA VAL A 100 3.09 30.89 12.43
C VAL A 100 3.11 32.31 11.87
N ASP A 101 4.23 33.02 12.03
CA ASP A 101 4.36 34.39 11.53
C ASP A 101 4.30 34.41 9.99
N ASN A 102 3.55 35.37 9.45
CA ASN A 102 3.35 35.50 8.02
C ASN A 102 4.62 35.95 7.30
N GLU A 103 5.44 36.79 7.95
CA GLU A 103 6.69 37.28 7.37
C GLU A 103 7.67 36.14 7.08
N ASP A 104 7.66 35.09 7.91
CA ASP A 104 8.53 33.94 7.73
C ASP A 104 8.17 33.13 6.48
N VAL A 105 6.91 33.14 6.03
CA VAL A 105 6.40 32.16 5.06
C VAL A 105 6.00 32.76 3.71
N LEU A 106 5.94 34.08 3.59
CA LEU A 106 5.57 34.78 2.36
C LEU A 106 6.49 34.42 1.18
N GLY A 107 5.88 34.08 0.05
CA GLY A 107 6.58 33.82 -1.21
C GLY A 107 7.28 32.45 -1.30
N ARG A 108 7.25 31.61 -0.26
CA ARG A 108 7.93 30.29 -0.27
C ARG A 108 7.35 29.31 -1.30
N GLY A 109 6.06 29.44 -1.62
CA GLY A 109 5.31 28.45 -2.39
C GLY A 109 5.25 27.11 -1.67
N LEU A 110 5.24 26.00 -2.42
CA LEU A 110 5.44 24.67 -1.86
C LEU A 110 6.92 24.49 -1.46
N ASP A 111 7.20 24.26 -0.17
CA ASP A 111 8.55 24.03 0.33
C ASP A 111 8.60 22.82 1.29
N PRO A 112 8.61 21.59 0.76
CA PRO A 112 8.70 20.38 1.58
C PRO A 112 10.12 20.22 2.12
N LYS A 113 10.28 19.38 3.15
CA LYS A 113 11.62 18.98 3.62
C LYS A 113 12.43 18.29 2.54
N SER A 114 11.77 17.50 1.69
CA SER A 114 12.44 16.84 0.56
C SER A 114 11.53 16.60 -0.63
N TYR A 115 12.14 16.66 -1.82
CA TYR A 115 11.57 16.22 -3.08
C TYR A 115 12.10 14.83 -3.43
N VAL A 116 11.23 13.91 -3.83
CA VAL A 116 11.58 12.54 -4.22
C VAL A 116 11.27 12.35 -5.70
N GLY A 117 12.11 11.62 -6.43
CA GLY A 117 11.84 11.38 -7.84
C GLY A 117 12.88 10.52 -8.52
N ASP A 118 12.64 10.26 -9.80
CA ASP A 118 13.60 9.68 -10.72
C ASP A 118 14.82 10.62 -10.88
N GLU A 119 15.98 10.09 -11.28
CA GLU A 119 17.19 10.91 -11.51
C GLU A 119 17.35 11.36 -12.97
N GLY A 120 16.28 11.28 -13.73
CA GLY A 120 16.11 11.84 -15.05
C GLY A 120 16.26 13.36 -15.04
N GLY A 121 16.88 13.88 -16.10
CA GLY A 121 17.34 15.26 -16.14
C GLY A 121 16.24 16.31 -16.19
N ALA A 122 15.04 15.98 -16.68
CA ALA A 122 13.96 16.94 -16.92
C ALA A 122 13.28 17.41 -15.63
N LEU A 123 12.97 16.48 -14.72
CA LEU A 123 12.28 16.77 -13.45
C LEU A 123 13.10 17.71 -12.57
N TRP A 124 14.36 17.34 -12.32
CA TRP A 124 15.26 18.16 -11.50
C TRP A 124 15.63 19.49 -12.14
N ARG A 125 15.83 19.52 -13.46
CA ARG A 125 16.10 20.77 -14.16
C ARG A 125 14.91 21.72 -14.06
N GLY A 126 13.68 21.23 -14.28
CA GLY A 126 12.47 22.03 -14.14
C GLY A 126 12.28 22.59 -12.73
N LEU A 127 12.54 21.77 -11.70
CA LEU A 127 12.48 22.21 -10.30
C LEU A 127 13.53 23.31 -10.01
N CYS A 128 14.76 23.15 -10.49
CA CYS A 128 15.82 24.16 -10.34
C CYS A 128 15.51 25.47 -11.05
N LEU A 129 14.82 25.44 -12.19
CA LEU A 129 14.41 26.65 -12.91
C LEU A 129 13.40 27.51 -12.11
N VAL A 130 12.75 26.93 -11.09
CA VAL A 130 11.79 27.64 -10.23
C VAL A 130 12.37 27.97 -8.86
N LYS A 131 13.03 27.00 -8.24
CA LYS A 131 13.48 27.08 -6.84
C LYS A 131 14.96 27.45 -6.69
N GLY A 132 15.70 27.57 -7.80
CA GLY A 132 17.15 27.75 -7.80
C GLY A 132 17.91 26.44 -7.63
N GLU A 133 19.24 26.51 -7.68
CA GLU A 133 20.12 25.35 -7.62
C GLU A 133 20.17 24.69 -6.24
N ASP A 134 19.98 25.46 -5.17
CA ASP A 134 20.04 24.98 -3.78
C ASP A 134 18.95 23.96 -3.45
N VAL A 135 17.85 23.93 -4.22
CA VAL A 135 16.80 22.91 -4.08
C VAL A 135 17.34 21.49 -4.26
N LYS A 136 18.46 21.31 -4.98
CA LYS A 136 19.16 20.02 -5.13
C LYS A 136 19.64 19.43 -3.81
N ASN A 137 19.79 20.24 -2.77
CA ASN A 137 20.12 19.77 -1.43
C ASN A 137 18.92 19.13 -0.73
N LYS A 138 17.69 19.40 -1.20
CA LYS A 138 16.44 18.79 -0.74
C LYS A 138 15.97 17.64 -1.63
N THR A 139 16.70 17.26 -2.69
CA THR A 139 16.27 16.15 -3.57
C THR A 139 16.82 14.80 -3.13
N ILE A 140 15.96 13.78 -3.20
CA ILE A 140 16.26 12.41 -2.82
C ILE A 140 15.95 11.50 -4.02
N SER A 141 16.91 10.64 -4.37
CA SER A 141 16.70 9.64 -5.42
C SER A 141 15.72 8.58 -4.95
N ASP A 142 14.77 8.23 -5.82
CA ASP A 142 13.86 7.13 -5.54
C ASP A 142 14.59 5.78 -5.41
N PHE A 143 14.30 5.08 -4.32
CA PHE A 143 14.79 3.73 -4.06
C PHE A 143 14.29 2.67 -5.06
N PHE A 144 13.08 2.80 -5.63
CA PHE A 144 12.61 1.90 -6.67
C PHE A 144 13.45 2.04 -7.93
N HIS A 145 13.58 3.28 -8.44
CA HIS A 145 14.41 3.56 -9.61
C HIS A 145 15.89 3.20 -9.36
N PHE A 146 16.41 3.44 -8.16
CA PHE A 146 17.73 2.94 -7.75
C PHE A 146 17.86 1.42 -7.88
N LYS A 147 16.91 0.65 -7.33
CA LYS A 147 16.89 -0.82 -7.47
C LYS A 147 16.73 -1.27 -8.92
N GLN A 148 15.90 -0.59 -9.68
CA GLN A 148 15.68 -0.89 -11.09
C GLN A 148 16.97 -0.68 -11.89
N ASP A 149 17.69 0.41 -11.63
CA ASP A 149 18.96 0.72 -12.30
C ASP A 149 20.06 -0.28 -11.92
N ILE A 150 20.14 -0.70 -10.66
CA ILE A 150 20.99 -1.83 -10.23
C ILE A 150 20.64 -3.09 -11.04
N ASN A 151 19.36 -3.44 -11.15
CA ASN A 151 18.95 -4.64 -11.88
C ASN A 151 19.31 -4.54 -13.37
N ARG A 152 19.08 -3.39 -14.02
CA ARG A 152 19.44 -3.13 -15.43
C ARG A 152 20.93 -3.25 -15.68
N ASN A 153 21.76 -2.75 -14.76
CA ASN A 153 23.22 -2.79 -14.92
C ASN A 153 23.86 -4.11 -14.42
N SER A 154 23.11 -4.98 -13.72
CA SER A 154 23.62 -6.30 -13.32
C SER A 154 23.95 -7.21 -14.51
N VAL A 155 23.44 -6.91 -15.71
CA VAL A 155 23.76 -7.65 -16.95
C VAL A 155 25.25 -7.60 -17.32
N TYR A 156 25.99 -6.63 -16.80
CA TYR A 156 27.43 -6.48 -17.04
C TYR A 156 28.29 -7.41 -16.20
N PHE A 157 27.69 -8.26 -15.36
CA PHE A 157 28.41 -9.31 -14.64
C PHE A 157 27.96 -10.66 -15.19
N GLY A 158 28.88 -11.44 -15.75
CA GLY A 158 28.52 -12.66 -16.50
C GLY A 158 27.93 -13.76 -15.62
N ASP A 159 28.54 -14.00 -14.46
CA ASP A 159 28.15 -15.06 -13.53
C ASP A 159 27.19 -14.59 -12.43
N GLN A 160 26.37 -15.50 -11.92
CA GLN A 160 25.34 -15.18 -10.93
C GLN A 160 25.91 -14.76 -9.57
N LYS A 161 27.14 -15.18 -9.23
CA LYS A 161 27.80 -14.80 -7.98
C LYS A 161 28.19 -13.31 -8.04
N SER A 162 28.85 -12.88 -9.11
CA SER A 162 29.21 -11.48 -9.35
C SER A 162 27.97 -10.57 -9.44
N LYS A 163 26.87 -11.03 -10.05
CA LYS A 163 25.58 -10.29 -10.06
C LYS A 163 25.04 -10.06 -8.65
N LYS A 164 25.05 -11.09 -7.80
CA LYS A 164 24.59 -10.98 -6.41
C LYS A 164 25.52 -10.08 -5.58
N GLU A 165 26.82 -10.21 -5.78
CA GLU A 165 27.84 -9.39 -5.12
C GLU A 165 27.67 -7.90 -5.48
N PHE A 166 27.49 -7.58 -6.77
CA PHE A 166 27.21 -6.23 -7.23
C PHE A 166 25.97 -5.63 -6.55
N LYS A 167 24.85 -6.38 -6.54
CA LYS A 167 23.61 -5.95 -5.86
C LYS A 167 23.84 -5.73 -4.36
N SER A 168 24.58 -6.63 -3.71
CA SER A 168 24.91 -6.51 -2.29
C SER A 168 25.73 -5.25 -2.02
N ILE A 169 26.80 -5.00 -2.78
CA ILE A 169 27.67 -3.83 -2.59
C ILE A 169 26.87 -2.52 -2.77
N MET A 170 25.99 -2.46 -3.77
CA MET A 170 25.14 -1.27 -3.97
C MET A 170 24.15 -1.06 -2.81
N MET A 171 23.57 -2.14 -2.28
CA MET A 171 22.69 -2.09 -1.11
C MET A 171 23.43 -1.74 0.18
N ASP A 172 24.67 -2.22 0.34
CA ASP A 172 25.55 -1.84 1.43
C ASP A 172 25.84 -0.34 1.37
N ALA A 173 26.25 0.17 0.20
CA ALA A 173 26.54 1.59 0.00
C ALA A 173 25.32 2.50 0.28
N TYR A 174 24.11 2.05 -0.10
CA TYR A 174 22.86 2.74 0.19
C TYR A 174 22.56 2.79 1.69
N ASN A 175 22.74 1.66 2.39
CA ASN A 175 22.45 1.52 3.82
C ASN A 175 23.64 1.86 4.75
N SER A 176 24.77 2.31 4.19
CA SER A 176 25.94 2.66 4.98
C SER A 176 25.57 3.65 6.08
N PRO A 177 25.94 3.36 7.35
CA PRO A 177 25.65 4.26 8.47
C PRO A 177 26.64 5.43 8.54
N THR A 178 27.84 5.31 7.97
CA THR A 178 28.83 6.39 7.90
C THR A 178 29.54 6.43 6.54
N SER A 179 30.28 7.51 6.31
CA SER A 179 31.12 7.70 5.13
C SER A 179 32.17 6.61 4.94
N LEU A 180 32.72 6.07 6.03
CA LEU A 180 33.78 5.04 5.96
C LEU A 180 33.27 3.74 5.34
N GLN A 181 32.08 3.27 5.73
CA GLN A 181 31.49 2.06 5.12
C GLN A 181 31.08 2.30 3.66
N ALA A 182 30.64 3.52 3.31
CA ALA A 182 30.35 3.86 1.92
C ALA A 182 31.61 3.85 1.04
N VAL A 183 32.76 4.31 1.58
CA VAL A 183 34.06 4.24 0.90
C VAL A 183 34.53 2.79 0.76
N ASP A 184 34.32 1.93 1.77
CA ASP A 184 34.62 0.50 1.65
C ASP A 184 33.78 -0.17 0.54
N ALA A 185 32.48 0.08 0.52
CA ALA A 185 31.60 -0.41 -0.53
C ALA A 185 32.04 0.09 -1.91
N GLU A 186 32.47 1.35 -2.04
CA GLU A 186 33.05 1.86 -3.29
C GLU A 186 34.29 1.09 -3.73
N LYS A 187 35.23 0.85 -2.81
CA LYS A 187 36.46 0.08 -3.09
C LYS A 187 36.14 -1.35 -3.51
N ARG A 188 35.17 -2.00 -2.86
CA ARG A 188 34.67 -3.33 -3.26
C ARG A 188 34.04 -3.30 -4.65
N LEU A 189 33.25 -2.28 -4.96
CA LEU A 189 32.63 -2.11 -6.28
C LEU A 189 33.69 -1.94 -7.38
N VAL A 190 34.69 -1.08 -7.17
CA VAL A 190 35.79 -0.86 -8.13
C VAL A 190 36.50 -2.18 -8.44
N LYS A 191 36.90 -2.93 -7.41
CA LYS A 191 37.55 -4.24 -7.56
C LYS A 191 36.66 -5.23 -8.33
N LEU A 192 35.36 -5.26 -8.05
CA LEU A 192 34.42 -6.14 -8.74
C LEU A 192 34.27 -5.75 -10.22
N ILE A 193 34.17 -4.46 -10.51
CA ILE A 193 34.09 -3.94 -11.88
C ILE A 193 35.32 -4.34 -12.68
N GLU A 194 36.52 -4.08 -12.16
CA GLU A 194 37.79 -4.37 -12.84
C GLU A 194 37.98 -5.86 -13.13
N LYS A 195 37.58 -6.73 -12.19
CA LYS A 195 37.85 -8.18 -12.28
C LYS A 195 36.75 -8.98 -12.99
N LYS A 196 35.50 -8.53 -12.93
CA LYS A 196 34.33 -9.37 -13.26
C LYS A 196 33.32 -8.71 -14.21
N SER A 197 33.48 -7.43 -14.54
CA SER A 197 32.58 -6.77 -15.49
C SER A 197 32.91 -7.15 -16.94
N THR A 198 31.89 -7.42 -17.74
CA THR A 198 31.99 -7.56 -19.20
C THR A 198 32.10 -6.21 -19.91
N ASN A 199 31.83 -5.10 -19.22
CA ASN A 199 31.99 -3.74 -19.74
C ASN A 199 32.46 -2.78 -18.64
N VAL A 200 33.77 -2.71 -18.44
CA VAL A 200 34.42 -1.88 -17.40
C VAL A 200 34.12 -0.39 -17.60
N LYS A 201 34.21 0.12 -18.84
CA LYS A 201 33.97 1.54 -19.15
C LYS A 201 32.56 1.97 -18.75
N LYS A 202 31.54 1.20 -19.12
CA LYS A 202 30.14 1.52 -18.77
C LYS A 202 29.91 1.47 -17.27
N MET A 203 30.43 0.45 -16.58
CA MET A 203 30.25 0.32 -15.13
C MET A 203 30.99 1.39 -14.34
N ASN A 204 32.15 1.87 -14.81
CA ASN A 204 32.83 3.03 -14.23
C ASN A 204 32.01 4.31 -14.37
N SER A 205 31.38 4.54 -15.54
CA SER A 205 30.45 5.66 -15.72
C SER A 205 29.24 5.55 -14.79
N PHE A 206 28.65 4.36 -14.65
CA PHE A 206 27.57 4.10 -13.70
C PHE A 206 27.98 4.44 -12.26
N LYS A 207 29.14 3.94 -11.80
CA LYS A 207 29.68 4.23 -10.46
C LYS A 207 29.86 5.74 -10.27
N ALA A 208 30.58 6.39 -11.19
CA ALA A 208 30.87 7.81 -11.10
C ALA A 208 29.59 8.65 -11.04
N TRP A 209 28.57 8.26 -11.79
CA TRP A 209 27.28 8.94 -11.81
C TRP A 209 26.57 8.86 -10.45
N TRP A 210 26.52 7.69 -9.81
CA TRP A 210 25.90 7.52 -8.49
C TRP A 210 26.74 8.19 -7.40
N TRP A 211 28.06 7.99 -7.37
CA TRP A 211 28.93 8.55 -6.32
C TRP A 211 29.03 10.07 -6.34
N ARG A 212 28.94 10.70 -7.52
CA ARG A 212 28.82 12.16 -7.63
C ARG A 212 27.57 12.70 -6.91
N ARG A 213 26.52 11.89 -6.81
CA ARG A 213 25.21 12.24 -6.23
C ARG A 213 24.97 11.59 -4.88
N LYS A 214 26.02 11.20 -4.16
CA LYS A 214 25.93 10.45 -2.88
C LYS A 214 24.93 11.05 -1.87
N ALA A 215 24.82 12.37 -1.80
CA ALA A 215 23.87 13.06 -0.93
C ALA A 215 22.39 12.67 -1.15
N ARG A 216 22.03 12.25 -2.37
CA ARG A 216 20.64 11.99 -2.76
C ARG A 216 20.19 10.55 -2.51
N TRP A 217 21.12 9.60 -2.49
CA TRP A 217 20.79 8.17 -2.41
C TRP A 217 21.42 7.45 -1.22
N GLN A 218 22.56 7.91 -0.68
CA GLN A 218 23.20 7.27 0.48
C GLN A 218 22.57 7.76 1.77
N LYS A 219 22.12 6.85 2.64
CA LYS A 219 21.43 7.21 3.88
C LYS A 219 22.26 8.06 4.84
N TRP A 220 23.57 7.77 4.99
CA TRP A 220 24.43 8.54 5.90
C TRP A 220 24.63 10.00 5.48
N CYS A 221 24.44 10.35 4.20
CA CYS A 221 24.53 11.74 3.75
C CYS A 221 23.25 12.54 4.05
N ARG A 222 22.18 11.89 4.50
CA ARG A 222 20.89 12.54 4.75
C ARG A 222 20.97 13.23 6.12
N THR A 223 20.96 14.55 6.12
CA THR A 223 21.17 15.36 7.33
C THR A 223 19.98 15.36 8.27
N GLN A 224 18.76 15.05 7.82
CA GLN A 224 17.56 15.03 8.67
C GLN A 224 16.56 13.98 8.17
N SER A 225 15.86 13.37 9.14
CA SER A 225 14.78 12.39 9.02
C SER A 225 14.02 12.43 7.69
N SER A 226 14.52 11.74 6.66
CA SER A 226 13.72 11.46 5.47
C SER A 226 12.67 10.43 5.85
N SER A 227 11.39 10.68 5.56
CA SER A 227 10.39 9.63 5.67
C SER A 227 10.87 8.39 4.90
N GLU A 228 10.54 7.19 5.38
CA GLU A 228 10.95 5.94 4.73
C GLU A 228 10.25 5.72 3.37
N ALA A 229 9.44 6.69 2.91
CA ALA A 229 8.69 6.60 1.67
C ALA A 229 9.62 6.60 0.46
N SER A 230 9.79 5.43 -0.14
CA SER A 230 10.28 5.32 -1.51
C SER A 230 9.14 5.61 -2.48
N SER A 231 9.40 6.16 -3.67
CA SER A 231 8.34 6.18 -4.68
C SER A 231 7.98 4.80 -5.22
N ALA A 232 8.56 3.69 -4.71
CA ALA A 232 7.97 2.35 -4.82
C ALA A 232 6.62 2.24 -4.09
N GLU A 233 6.50 2.83 -2.89
CA GLU A 233 5.26 2.88 -2.11
C GLU A 233 4.27 3.88 -2.73
N VAL A 234 4.78 4.89 -3.43
CA VAL A 234 4.02 5.85 -4.25
C VAL A 234 3.54 5.22 -5.57
N ALA A 235 4.38 4.44 -6.25
CA ALA A 235 4.10 3.79 -7.53
C ALA A 235 3.19 2.56 -7.39
N ASN A 236 3.23 1.85 -6.26
CA ASN A 236 2.27 0.77 -5.96
C ASN A 236 0.83 1.31 -5.78
N ALA A 237 0.63 2.62 -5.62
CA ALA A 237 -0.70 3.24 -5.71
C ALA A 237 -1.14 3.54 -7.16
N LYS A 238 -0.21 3.52 -8.13
CA LYS A 238 -0.47 3.79 -9.56
C LYS A 238 -0.95 2.56 -10.34
N SER A 239 -0.81 1.35 -9.79
CA SER A 239 -1.21 0.11 -10.48
C SER A 239 -2.67 -0.27 -10.19
N LEU A 240 -3.63 0.53 -10.65
CA LEU A 240 -4.98 0.05 -10.88
C LEU A 240 -5.48 0.52 -12.25
N HIS A 241 -5.90 -0.48 -13.04
CA HIS A 241 -6.54 -0.45 -14.35
C HIS A 241 -5.65 -0.43 -15.60
N GLY A 242 -5.12 -1.61 -15.92
CA GLY A 242 -4.87 -2.03 -17.30
C GLY A 242 -6.15 -2.47 -18.01
N SER A 243 -7.25 -1.70 -17.92
CA SER A 243 -8.34 -1.85 -18.89
C SER A 243 -7.91 -1.08 -20.15
N GLY A 244 -7.77 -1.76 -21.28
CA GLY A 244 -7.28 -1.20 -22.55
C GLY A 244 -8.11 -0.07 -23.19
N TYR A 245 -9.02 0.56 -22.43
CA TYR A 245 -9.82 1.70 -22.87
C TYR A 245 -9.16 3.01 -22.42
N ARG A 246 -8.51 3.71 -23.36
CA ARG A 246 -7.91 5.03 -23.16
C ARG A 246 -8.99 6.11 -23.30
N LYS A 247 -9.05 7.06 -22.36
CA LYS A 247 -10.13 8.07 -22.26
C LYS A 247 -9.75 9.37 -22.98
N SER A 248 -10.73 10.19 -23.38
CA SER A 248 -10.46 11.53 -23.89
C SER A 248 -9.92 12.44 -22.77
N LEU A 249 -9.18 13.51 -23.10
CA LEU A 249 -8.69 14.47 -22.10
C LEU A 249 -9.86 15.11 -21.33
N LEU A 250 -10.98 15.38 -22.02
CA LEU A 250 -12.20 15.91 -21.41
C LEU A 250 -12.77 14.96 -20.33
N ASP A 251 -12.83 13.65 -20.59
CA ASP A 251 -13.30 12.66 -19.61
C ASP A 251 -12.38 12.56 -18.40
N VAL A 252 -11.07 12.76 -18.60
CA VAL A 252 -10.07 12.76 -17.52
C VAL A 252 -10.21 14.01 -16.66
N VAL A 253 -10.40 15.18 -17.28
CA VAL A 253 -10.61 16.46 -16.59
C VAL A 253 -11.94 16.47 -15.84
N ALA A 254 -13.01 15.95 -16.42
CA ALA A 254 -14.32 15.84 -15.80
C ALA A 254 -14.27 14.95 -14.54
N ARG A 255 -13.68 13.75 -14.64
CA ARG A 255 -13.50 12.86 -13.48
C ARG A 255 -12.57 13.42 -12.41
N ALA A 256 -11.55 14.19 -12.79
CA ALA A 256 -10.66 14.84 -11.84
C ALA A 256 -11.37 15.96 -11.05
N ARG A 257 -12.35 16.63 -11.68
CA ARG A 257 -13.25 17.58 -11.01
C ARG A 257 -14.21 16.86 -10.05
N GLU A 258 -14.87 15.80 -10.50
CA GLU A 258 -15.79 14.98 -9.67
C GLU A 258 -15.06 14.39 -8.45
N ALA A 259 -13.90 13.75 -8.64
CA ALA A 259 -13.12 13.18 -7.53
C ALA A 259 -12.54 14.25 -6.58
N SER A 260 -12.40 15.49 -7.04
CA SER A 260 -12.04 16.61 -6.17
C SER A 260 -13.23 17.09 -5.35
N ALA A 261 -14.46 17.07 -5.90
CA ALA A 261 -15.69 17.39 -5.18
C ALA A 261 -16.03 16.31 -4.14
N ASP A 262 -15.94 15.02 -4.51
CA ASP A 262 -16.21 13.90 -3.58
C ASP A 262 -15.25 13.87 -2.39
N ALA A 263 -13.97 14.22 -2.61
CA ALA A 263 -13.00 14.31 -1.53
C ALA A 263 -13.26 15.50 -0.61
N ILE A 264 -13.79 16.61 -1.14
CA ILE A 264 -14.21 17.78 -0.37
C ILE A 264 -15.44 17.43 0.45
N GLN A 265 -16.42 16.75 -0.15
CA GLN A 265 -17.64 16.32 0.53
C GLN A 265 -17.34 15.29 1.61
N GLN A 266 -16.47 14.30 1.37
CA GLN A 266 -16.05 13.35 2.41
C GLN A 266 -15.22 13.98 3.55
N ILE A 267 -14.56 15.13 3.32
CA ILE A 267 -13.83 15.87 4.36
C ILE A 267 -14.79 16.81 5.10
N ALA A 268 -15.75 17.43 4.40
CA ALA A 268 -16.80 18.26 4.98
C ALA A 268 -17.75 17.43 5.85
N GLU A 269 -18.24 16.30 5.34
CA GLU A 269 -19.07 15.33 6.08
C GLU A 269 -18.33 14.80 7.33
N LYS A 270 -17.00 14.61 7.25
CA LYS A 270 -16.20 14.21 8.41
C LYS A 270 -15.87 15.35 9.37
N ALA A 271 -15.92 16.60 8.92
CA ALA A 271 -15.73 17.77 9.76
C ALA A 271 -17.04 18.16 10.49
N GLU A 272 -18.20 17.97 9.85
CA GLU A 272 -19.53 18.19 10.44
C GLU A 272 -19.90 17.12 11.46
N VAL A 273 -19.53 15.85 11.23
CA VAL A 273 -19.76 14.74 12.19
C VAL A 273 -18.96 14.88 13.50
N ILE A 274 -18.03 15.85 13.60
CA ILE A 274 -17.24 16.11 14.82
C ILE A 274 -17.85 17.25 15.66
N ILE A 275 -18.84 17.99 15.15
CA ILE A 275 -19.36 19.21 15.80
C ILE A 275 -20.71 19.00 16.52
N ASP A 276 -21.51 18.00 16.15
CA ASP A 276 -22.80 17.74 16.82
C ASP A 276 -22.86 16.31 17.38
N ASP A 277 -22.70 16.20 18.71
CA ASP A 277 -23.15 15.04 19.50
C ASP A 277 -24.70 15.09 19.61
N ASP A 278 -25.39 14.05 19.14
CA ASP A 278 -26.44 13.31 19.88
C ASP A 278 -27.13 12.25 18.99
N PHE A 279 -27.36 11.07 19.58
CA PHE A 279 -27.86 9.82 18.99
C PHE A 279 -29.13 9.89 18.11
N ALA A 280 -29.18 9.11 17.01
CA ALA A 280 -30.28 8.19 16.68
C ALA A 280 -29.95 7.23 15.52
N LEU A 281 -30.15 5.94 15.74
CA LEU A 281 -30.25 4.88 14.73
C LEU A 281 -31.51 5.09 13.88
N GLU A 282 -31.37 5.17 12.56
CA GLU A 282 -32.44 4.77 11.64
C GLU A 282 -31.91 3.82 10.57
N THR A 283 -32.55 2.66 10.55
CA THR A 283 -32.51 1.61 9.53
C THR A 283 -32.98 2.15 8.18
N ASP A 284 -32.31 1.79 7.09
CA ASP A 284 -32.92 1.94 5.77
C ASP A 284 -32.56 0.80 4.80
N GLU A 285 -33.40 -0.23 4.87
CA GLU A 285 -33.73 -1.13 3.79
C GLU A 285 -34.37 -0.34 2.63
N ASN A 286 -33.62 0.34 1.74
CA ASN A 286 -34.23 0.89 0.51
C ASN A 286 -33.28 1.30 -0.63
N ALA A 287 -32.32 0.43 -1.00
CA ALA A 287 -31.52 0.64 -2.22
C ALA A 287 -31.55 -0.54 -3.22
N GLN A 288 -32.51 -1.47 -3.10
CA GLN A 288 -32.62 -2.65 -3.97
C GLN A 288 -33.64 -2.54 -5.12
N GLN A 289 -34.19 -1.36 -5.43
CA GLN A 289 -35.13 -1.22 -6.54
C GLN A 289 -34.73 -0.13 -7.53
N GLN A 290 -33.68 -0.35 -8.33
CA GLN A 290 -33.55 0.40 -9.59
C GLN A 290 -32.55 -0.14 -10.63
N PHE A 291 -32.42 -1.46 -10.84
CA PHE A 291 -31.85 -1.97 -12.11
C PHE A 291 -32.52 -3.30 -12.54
N LYS A 292 -33.71 -3.19 -13.12
CA LYS A 292 -34.24 -4.24 -14.01
C LYS A 292 -33.71 -3.98 -15.42
N ILE A 293 -32.77 -4.80 -15.88
CA ILE A 293 -32.47 -4.91 -17.32
C ILE A 293 -33.27 -6.10 -17.87
N ASN A 294 -34.01 -5.79 -18.94
CA ASN A 294 -34.98 -6.63 -19.63
C ASN A 294 -34.28 -7.76 -20.40
N THR A 295 -34.72 -8.99 -20.17
CA THR A 295 -34.26 -10.25 -20.77
C THR A 295 -34.99 -10.56 -22.07
N LYS A 296 -34.75 -9.77 -23.12
CA LYS A 296 -35.18 -10.12 -24.49
C LYS A 296 -34.19 -9.60 -25.54
N ASP A 297 -33.12 -10.36 -25.75
CA ASP A 297 -32.67 -10.61 -27.12
C ASP A 297 -32.02 -11.99 -27.20
N THR A 298 -32.78 -12.89 -27.80
CA THR A 298 -32.49 -14.29 -27.99
C THR A 298 -32.11 -14.54 -29.44
N HIS A 299 -31.01 -15.29 -29.62
CA HIS A 299 -30.69 -16.18 -30.76
C HIS A 299 -29.91 -15.68 -31.99
N ARG A 300 -29.09 -16.64 -32.44
CA ARG A 300 -28.42 -16.89 -33.74
C ARG A 300 -27.01 -16.30 -33.93
N ALA A 301 -25.99 -17.06 -34.34
CA ALA A 301 -25.98 -18.41 -34.94
C ALA A 301 -24.67 -19.17 -34.68
N ASP A 302 -24.81 -20.48 -34.52
CA ASP A 302 -23.77 -21.50 -34.60
C ASP A 302 -23.00 -21.47 -35.93
N LYS A 303 -21.69 -21.81 -35.89
CA LYS A 303 -21.19 -22.94 -36.68
C LYS A 303 -19.84 -23.50 -36.22
N LYS A 304 -19.88 -24.83 -36.11
CA LYS A 304 -18.86 -25.82 -35.79
C LYS A 304 -17.54 -25.64 -36.54
N ASN A 305 -16.43 -25.98 -35.88
CA ASN A 305 -15.40 -26.80 -36.52
C ASN A 305 -14.94 -27.90 -35.54
N GLN A 306 -15.32 -29.13 -35.90
CA GLN A 306 -14.82 -30.36 -35.29
C GLN A 306 -13.40 -30.60 -35.79
N THR A 307 -12.45 -30.77 -34.88
CA THR A 307 -11.24 -31.53 -35.18
C THR A 307 -10.96 -32.55 -34.09
N LYS A 308 -10.73 -33.77 -34.56
CA LYS A 308 -10.83 -35.05 -33.87
C LYS A 308 -9.87 -35.21 -32.70
N GLN A 309 -10.40 -35.85 -31.67
CA GLN A 309 -9.71 -36.42 -30.52
C GLN A 309 -8.54 -37.34 -30.93
N LYS A 310 -7.43 -37.27 -30.19
CA LYS A 310 -6.64 -38.46 -29.87
C LYS A 310 -6.84 -38.78 -28.40
N SER A 311 -7.39 -39.98 -28.18
CA SER A 311 -7.70 -40.60 -26.90
C SER A 311 -6.45 -40.75 -26.03
N LYS A 312 -6.52 -40.21 -24.80
CA LYS A 312 -5.75 -40.75 -23.68
C LYS A 312 -6.73 -41.18 -22.61
N GLN A 313 -6.57 -42.45 -22.25
CA GLN A 313 -7.40 -43.26 -21.37
C GLN A 313 -7.97 -42.50 -20.18
N VAL A 314 -9.30 -42.53 -20.06
CA VAL A 314 -10.02 -42.24 -18.83
C VAL A 314 -9.61 -43.30 -17.82
N LYS A 315 -8.75 -42.93 -16.87
CA LYS A 315 -8.67 -43.67 -15.61
C LYS A 315 -9.99 -43.42 -14.89
N LYS A 316 -10.77 -44.48 -14.67
CA LYS A 316 -11.86 -44.52 -13.68
C LYS A 316 -11.31 -43.95 -12.37
N VAL A 317 -11.80 -42.78 -11.98
CA VAL A 317 -11.57 -42.22 -10.65
C VAL A 317 -12.35 -43.11 -9.69
N LYS A 318 -11.63 -43.84 -8.84
CA LYS A 318 -12.22 -44.54 -7.70
C LYS A 318 -12.75 -43.49 -6.73
N ASP A 319 -13.99 -43.69 -6.29
CA ASP A 319 -14.58 -42.97 -5.17
C ASP A 319 -13.69 -43.02 -3.92
N GLY A 320 -13.59 -41.86 -3.26
CA GLY A 320 -13.94 -41.81 -1.84
C GLY A 320 -12.84 -41.85 -0.78
N HIS A 321 -11.55 -41.68 -1.10
CA HIS A 321 -10.54 -41.60 -0.03
C HIS A 321 -9.61 -40.39 -0.16
N VAL A 322 -9.57 -39.56 0.89
CA VAL A 322 -8.62 -38.44 1.01
C VAL A 322 -7.20 -38.99 1.03
N ALA A 323 -6.37 -38.50 0.12
CA ALA A 323 -4.99 -38.97 -0.02
C ALA A 323 -4.12 -38.51 1.16
N LYS A 324 -3.11 -39.30 1.55
CA LYS A 324 -2.15 -38.94 2.61
C LYS A 324 -1.52 -37.55 2.41
N LYS A 325 -1.29 -37.15 1.16
CA LYS A 325 -0.78 -35.84 0.78
C LYS A 325 -1.75 -34.69 1.11
N GLN A 326 -3.04 -34.90 0.88
CA GLN A 326 -4.11 -33.95 1.18
C GLN A 326 -4.28 -33.76 2.69
N LYS A 327 -4.22 -34.85 3.47
CA LYS A 327 -4.22 -34.78 4.94
C LYS A 327 -3.03 -34.00 5.48
N LYS A 328 -1.83 -34.25 4.93
CA LYS A 328 -0.64 -33.48 5.29
C LYS A 328 -0.78 -31.99 4.96
N LEU A 329 -1.29 -31.66 3.78
CA LEU A 329 -1.52 -30.27 3.40
C LEU A 329 -2.54 -29.59 4.31
N PHE A 330 -3.62 -30.28 4.68
CA PHE A 330 -4.62 -29.77 5.62
C PHE A 330 -4.00 -29.45 6.97
N HIS A 331 -3.26 -30.40 7.56
CA HIS A 331 -2.57 -30.19 8.83
C HIS A 331 -1.55 -29.04 8.77
N ASP A 332 -0.79 -28.93 7.67
CA ASP A 332 0.28 -27.94 7.54
C ASP A 332 -0.22 -26.51 7.23
N LYS A 333 -1.41 -26.37 6.63
CA LYS A 333 -1.87 -25.11 5.99
C LYS A 333 -3.31 -24.70 6.28
N VAL A 334 -4.10 -25.52 6.95
CA VAL A 334 -5.53 -25.26 7.21
C VAL A 334 -5.86 -25.41 8.68
N GLU A 335 -5.41 -26.49 9.33
CA GLU A 335 -5.64 -26.74 10.75
C GLU A 335 -4.95 -25.65 11.60
N GLU A 336 -5.72 -25.00 12.48
CA GLU A 336 -5.28 -23.87 13.32
C GLU A 336 -4.72 -22.65 12.56
N VAL A 337 -4.96 -22.57 11.25
CA VAL A 337 -4.57 -21.42 10.43
C VAL A 337 -5.71 -20.42 10.37
N HIS A 338 -5.42 -19.19 10.79
CA HIS A 338 -6.35 -18.08 10.64
C HIS A 338 -6.13 -17.33 9.32
N MET A 339 -7.20 -17.16 8.54
CA MET A 339 -7.26 -16.26 7.39
C MET A 339 -8.42 -15.28 7.57
N ASP A 340 -8.30 -14.05 7.06
CA ASP A 340 -9.37 -13.06 7.19
C ASP A 340 -10.31 -13.13 5.98
N LEU A 341 -11.59 -13.41 6.20
CA LEU A 341 -12.61 -13.37 5.15
C LEU A 341 -13.15 -11.95 4.98
N LEU A 342 -12.75 -11.25 3.92
CA LEU A 342 -12.99 -9.82 3.74
C LEU A 342 -14.27 -9.50 2.97
N HIS A 343 -14.67 -10.39 2.09
CA HIS A 343 -15.86 -10.24 1.27
C HIS A 343 -16.43 -11.61 0.95
N CYS A 344 -17.75 -11.68 0.92
CA CYS A 344 -18.51 -12.82 0.50
C CYS A 344 -19.68 -12.34 -0.36
N ASP A 345 -19.79 -12.89 -1.55
CA ASP A 345 -20.95 -12.79 -2.42
C ASP A 345 -21.42 -14.21 -2.73
N SER A 346 -22.73 -14.44 -2.68
CA SER A 346 -23.30 -15.78 -2.77
C SER A 346 -24.59 -15.78 -3.57
N SER A 347 -24.70 -16.77 -4.45
CA SER A 347 -25.89 -17.08 -5.22
C SER A 347 -26.09 -18.59 -5.28
N MET A 348 -27.25 -19.04 -5.78
CA MET A 348 -27.52 -20.46 -6.00
C MET A 348 -26.56 -21.13 -7.01
N THR A 349 -25.83 -20.33 -7.80
CA THR A 349 -24.97 -20.81 -8.89
C THR A 349 -23.48 -20.58 -8.64
N GLU A 350 -23.13 -19.71 -7.69
CA GLU A 350 -21.76 -19.28 -7.45
C GLU A 350 -21.60 -18.73 -6.02
N PHE A 351 -20.48 -19.09 -5.39
CA PHE A 351 -19.97 -18.42 -4.19
C PHE A 351 -18.63 -17.75 -4.51
N THR A 352 -18.50 -16.48 -4.16
CA THR A 352 -17.28 -15.70 -4.38
C THR A 352 -16.79 -15.11 -3.07
N PHE A 353 -15.53 -15.36 -2.76
CA PHE A 353 -14.90 -14.95 -1.50
C PHE A 353 -13.62 -14.17 -1.78
N LYS A 354 -13.37 -13.13 -0.97
CA LYS A 354 -12.05 -12.48 -0.91
C LYS A 354 -11.45 -12.76 0.45
N VAL A 355 -10.33 -13.46 0.45
CA VAL A 355 -9.64 -13.89 1.67
C VAL A 355 -8.26 -13.24 1.71
N LEU A 356 -7.86 -12.73 2.86
CA LEU A 356 -6.48 -12.39 3.14
C LEU A 356 -5.77 -13.61 3.71
N ASP A 357 -4.81 -14.13 2.97
CA ASP A 357 -4.03 -15.29 3.41
C ASP A 357 -3.04 -14.94 4.54
N THR A 358 -2.43 -15.97 5.11
CA THR A 358 -1.41 -15.84 6.18
C THR A 358 -0.17 -15.04 5.79
N MET A 359 0.10 -14.88 4.49
CA MET A 359 1.21 -14.12 3.95
C MET A 359 0.83 -12.65 3.65
N GLY A 360 -0.45 -12.29 3.84
CA GLY A 360 -0.98 -10.97 3.57
C GLY A 360 -1.35 -10.73 2.11
N TYR A 361 -1.54 -11.80 1.32
CA TYR A 361 -2.06 -11.73 -0.05
C TYR A 361 -3.58 -11.90 -0.05
N LEU A 362 -4.24 -11.02 -0.79
CA LEU A 362 -5.65 -10.99 -1.10
C LEU A 362 -5.89 -11.94 -2.25
N GLU A 363 -6.61 -13.01 -1.94
CA GLU A 363 -6.93 -14.07 -2.87
C GLU A 363 -8.44 -14.15 -3.04
N GLU A 364 -8.87 -14.21 -4.30
CA GLU A 364 -10.25 -14.39 -4.69
C GLU A 364 -10.51 -15.86 -4.98
N ILE A 365 -11.54 -16.41 -4.35
CA ILE A 365 -11.93 -17.82 -4.47
C ILE A 365 -13.36 -17.83 -5.01
N CYS A 366 -13.54 -18.48 -6.16
CA CYS A 366 -14.82 -18.62 -6.81
C CYS A 366 -15.18 -20.10 -6.88
N ILE A 367 -16.31 -20.47 -6.29
CA ILE A 367 -16.83 -21.84 -6.27
C ILE A 367 -18.11 -21.88 -7.10
N ARG A 368 -18.08 -22.66 -8.18
CA ARG A 368 -19.22 -23.00 -9.05
C ARG A 368 -19.32 -24.51 -9.16
N LYS A 369 -20.48 -25.00 -9.59
CA LYS A 369 -20.70 -26.44 -9.84
C LYS A 369 -19.62 -27.05 -10.73
N GLU A 370 -19.31 -26.44 -11.88
CA GLU A 370 -18.31 -26.99 -12.82
C GLU A 370 -16.86 -26.58 -12.54
N SER A 371 -16.61 -25.70 -11.56
CA SER A 371 -15.27 -25.18 -11.28
C SER A 371 -15.14 -24.53 -9.90
N ALA A 372 -14.11 -24.89 -9.14
CA ALA A 372 -13.59 -24.10 -8.03
C ALA A 372 -12.21 -23.54 -8.39
N ILE A 373 -12.06 -22.21 -8.33
CA ILE A 373 -10.88 -21.48 -8.78
C ILE A 373 -10.40 -20.56 -7.65
N CYS A 374 -9.09 -20.42 -7.52
CA CYS A 374 -8.44 -19.45 -6.64
C CYS A 374 -7.49 -18.59 -7.49
N SER A 375 -7.44 -17.28 -7.23
CA SER A 375 -6.52 -16.35 -7.92
C SER A 375 -5.04 -16.62 -7.63
N SER A 376 -4.74 -17.37 -6.57
CA SER A 376 -3.37 -17.56 -6.12
C SER A 376 -2.55 -18.37 -7.12
N VAL A 377 -1.45 -17.78 -7.60
CA VAL A 377 -0.52 -18.41 -8.55
C VAL A 377 0.11 -19.70 -7.99
N TRP A 378 0.11 -19.84 -6.65
CA TRP A 378 0.66 -20.99 -5.93
C TRP A 378 -0.35 -22.14 -5.79
N CYS A 379 -1.64 -21.87 -5.96
CA CYS A 379 -2.71 -22.86 -5.84
C CYS A 379 -3.01 -23.50 -7.21
N LYS A 380 -2.27 -24.56 -7.56
CA LYS A 380 -2.45 -25.26 -8.86
C LYS A 380 -3.55 -26.33 -8.83
N LYS A 381 -3.26 -27.47 -8.19
CA LYS A 381 -4.15 -28.66 -8.17
C LYS A 381 -4.81 -28.91 -6.81
N GLU A 382 -4.14 -28.49 -5.74
CA GLU A 382 -4.63 -28.59 -4.36
C GLU A 382 -4.54 -27.16 -3.80
N CYS A 383 -5.69 -26.60 -3.44
CA CYS A 383 -5.81 -25.22 -3.00
C CYS A 383 -6.11 -25.18 -1.51
N HIS A 384 -5.14 -24.76 -0.70
CA HIS A 384 -5.33 -24.65 0.75
C HIS A 384 -6.36 -23.56 1.12
N HIS A 385 -6.52 -22.50 0.31
CA HIS A 385 -7.57 -21.49 0.54
C HIS A 385 -8.98 -22.07 0.34
N LEU A 386 -9.16 -22.90 -0.70
CA LEU A 386 -10.43 -23.58 -0.95
C LEU A 386 -10.76 -24.56 0.19
N MET A 387 -9.77 -25.34 0.61
CA MET A 387 -9.90 -26.25 1.76
C MET A 387 -10.23 -25.49 3.05
N TRP A 388 -9.60 -24.33 3.26
CA TRP A 388 -9.86 -23.47 4.41
C TRP A 388 -11.29 -22.93 4.41
N ILE A 389 -11.81 -22.48 3.25
CA ILE A 389 -13.20 -22.05 3.12
C ILE A 389 -14.16 -23.19 3.43
N PHE A 390 -13.99 -24.36 2.80
CA PHE A 390 -14.87 -25.49 3.05
C PHE A 390 -14.86 -25.94 4.50
N HIS A 391 -13.68 -25.95 5.15
CA HIS A 391 -13.57 -26.37 6.52
C HIS A 391 -14.10 -25.34 7.52
N ASN A 392 -13.69 -24.07 7.42
CA ASN A 392 -13.96 -23.06 8.43
C ASN A 392 -15.27 -22.29 8.20
N LEU A 393 -15.74 -22.21 6.95
CA LEU A 393 -16.98 -21.49 6.63
C LEU A 393 -18.16 -22.43 6.41
N PHE A 394 -17.96 -23.50 5.64
CA PHE A 394 -19.02 -24.49 5.35
C PHE A 394 -19.04 -25.66 6.35
N ASN A 395 -18.13 -25.69 7.33
CA ASN A 395 -18.03 -26.73 8.36
C ASN A 395 -17.90 -28.16 7.81
N PHE A 396 -17.27 -28.33 6.64
CA PHE A 396 -16.96 -29.67 6.13
C PHE A 396 -15.81 -30.30 6.93
N ASP A 397 -15.94 -31.60 7.21
CA ASP A 397 -14.95 -32.40 7.90
C ASP A 397 -13.74 -32.69 6.99
N LYS A 398 -12.54 -32.76 7.58
CA LYS A 398 -11.29 -32.98 6.86
C LYS A 398 -11.22 -34.32 6.12
N GLU A 399 -12.07 -35.29 6.47
CA GLU A 399 -12.17 -36.57 5.78
C GLU A 399 -13.11 -36.52 4.56
N GLN A 400 -13.85 -35.41 4.35
CA GLN A 400 -14.77 -35.28 3.23
C GLN A 400 -14.04 -34.93 1.93
N PRO A 401 -14.14 -35.79 0.88
CA PRO A 401 -13.42 -35.55 -0.39
C PRO A 401 -13.81 -34.26 -1.11
N ILE A 402 -15.02 -33.75 -0.85
CA ILE A 402 -15.58 -32.55 -1.50
C ILE A 402 -14.68 -31.32 -1.34
N MET A 403 -13.98 -31.19 -0.20
CA MET A 403 -13.12 -30.03 0.07
C MET A 403 -11.86 -29.97 -0.81
N TYR A 404 -11.53 -31.09 -1.46
CA TYR A 404 -10.30 -31.26 -2.23
C TYR A 404 -10.57 -31.30 -3.75
N GLN A 405 -11.81 -31.09 -4.16
CA GLN A 405 -12.26 -31.18 -5.55
C GLN A 405 -12.38 -29.80 -6.18
N SER A 406 -12.24 -29.76 -7.50
CA SER A 406 -12.45 -28.54 -8.29
C SER A 406 -13.72 -28.57 -9.14
N LYS A 407 -14.49 -29.67 -9.09
CA LYS A 407 -15.76 -29.86 -9.80
C LYS A 407 -16.69 -30.69 -8.94
N PHE A 408 -17.98 -30.42 -8.99
CA PHE A 408 -18.97 -31.03 -8.12
C PHE A 408 -20.10 -31.66 -8.93
N THR A 409 -20.59 -32.81 -8.46
CA THR A 409 -21.84 -33.39 -8.97
C THR A 409 -23.05 -32.57 -8.52
N ASP A 410 -24.23 -32.82 -9.08
CA ASP A 410 -25.47 -32.18 -8.63
C ASP A 410 -25.73 -32.38 -7.13
N GLN A 411 -25.49 -33.58 -6.62
CA GLN A 411 -25.68 -33.90 -5.21
C GLN A 411 -24.68 -33.15 -4.32
N GLN A 412 -23.41 -33.08 -4.73
CA GLN A 412 -22.37 -32.34 -4.01
C GLN A 412 -22.62 -30.83 -4.06
N TRP A 413 -23.08 -30.30 -5.19
CA TRP A 413 -23.40 -28.88 -5.32
C TRP A 413 -24.57 -28.49 -4.40
N LYS A 414 -25.61 -29.33 -4.34
CA LYS A 414 -26.71 -29.17 -3.39
C LYS A 414 -26.20 -29.19 -1.94
N GLN A 415 -25.31 -30.12 -1.59
CA GLN A 415 -24.70 -30.18 -0.26
C GLN A 415 -23.90 -28.90 0.07
N ILE A 416 -23.19 -28.31 -0.89
CA ILE A 416 -22.46 -27.04 -0.69
C ILE A 416 -23.43 -25.89 -0.43
N ILE A 417 -24.51 -25.80 -1.20
CA ILE A 417 -25.53 -24.76 -1.00
C ILE A 417 -26.17 -24.90 0.38
N GLU A 418 -26.54 -26.11 0.78
CA GLU A 418 -27.19 -26.38 2.08
C GLU A 418 -26.24 -26.16 3.27
N ALA A 419 -24.93 -26.33 3.07
CA ALA A 419 -23.92 -26.12 4.10
C ALA A 419 -23.47 -24.65 4.23
N PHE A 420 -23.86 -23.77 3.30
CA PHE A 420 -23.49 -22.36 3.36
C PHE A 420 -24.19 -21.68 4.56
N PRO A 421 -23.45 -21.00 5.46
CA PRO A 421 -24.05 -20.42 6.64
C PRO A 421 -24.98 -19.24 6.30
N GLU A 422 -26.09 -19.11 7.04
CA GLU A 422 -27.02 -17.98 6.89
C GLU A 422 -26.33 -16.63 7.14
N ASN A 423 -25.36 -16.60 8.04
CA ASN A 423 -24.57 -15.42 8.36
C ASN A 423 -23.08 -15.73 8.22
N VAL A 424 -22.43 -15.07 7.26
CA VAL A 424 -20.98 -15.16 7.08
C VAL A 424 -20.31 -14.14 8.02
N PRO A 425 -19.48 -14.57 9.00
CA PRO A 425 -18.81 -13.66 9.92
C PRO A 425 -17.71 -12.89 9.19
N LEU A 426 -18.08 -11.72 8.65
CA LEU A 426 -17.11 -10.76 8.12
C LEU A 426 -16.49 -9.96 9.27
N PRO A 427 -15.19 -9.65 9.24
CA PRO A 427 -14.56 -8.75 10.19
C PRO A 427 -15.28 -7.41 10.19
N LYS A 428 -16.05 -7.12 11.25
CA LYS A 428 -16.53 -5.76 11.50
C LYS A 428 -15.33 -4.94 11.96
N VAL A 429 -14.78 -4.17 11.03
CA VAL A 429 -13.65 -3.28 11.31
C VAL A 429 -14.18 -1.86 11.49
N THR A 430 -14.64 -1.56 12.71
CA THR A 430 -15.00 -0.20 13.13
C THR A 430 -13.81 0.45 13.82
N CYS A 431 -13.69 1.78 13.68
CA CYS A 431 -12.76 2.53 14.52
C CYS A 431 -13.29 2.51 15.94
N PRO A 432 -12.53 2.03 16.93
CA PRO A 432 -12.92 2.20 18.32
C PRO A 432 -12.85 3.69 18.69
N SER A 433 -13.77 4.16 19.54
CA SER A 433 -13.64 5.45 20.22
C SER A 433 -12.53 5.40 21.29
N GLU A 434 -12.18 6.54 21.89
CA GLU A 434 -11.19 6.55 22.98
C GLU A 434 -11.66 5.73 24.20
N ASP A 435 -12.97 5.73 24.49
CA ASP A 435 -13.56 4.99 25.60
C ASP A 435 -13.66 3.48 25.34
N GLU A 436 -13.77 3.09 24.06
CA GLU A 436 -13.80 1.69 23.65
C GLU A 436 -12.41 1.06 23.52
N GLN A 437 -11.36 1.87 23.30
CA GLN A 437 -10.02 1.37 23.07
C GLN A 437 -9.33 0.96 24.37
N GLN A 438 -9.25 -0.34 24.59
CA GLN A 438 -8.59 -0.90 25.76
C GLN A 438 -7.14 -1.30 25.48
N TYR A 439 -6.22 -0.90 26.38
CA TYR A 439 -4.86 -1.42 26.40
C TYR A 439 -4.70 -2.42 27.53
N THR A 440 -3.97 -3.51 27.28
CA THR A 440 -3.69 -4.55 28.27
C THR A 440 -2.18 -4.72 28.43
N ILE A 441 -1.67 -4.58 29.66
CA ILE A 441 -0.31 -4.94 30.03
C ILE A 441 -0.30 -6.40 30.46
N ASN A 442 0.43 -7.24 29.71
CA ASN A 442 0.57 -8.65 30.00
C ASN A 442 2.02 -9.13 29.80
N LYS A 443 2.28 -10.33 30.30
CA LYS A 443 3.54 -11.05 30.05
C LYS A 443 3.34 -11.91 28.82
N ARG A 444 4.21 -11.74 27.81
CA ARG A 444 4.13 -12.53 26.59
C ARG A 444 4.36 -14.02 26.90
N THR A 445 3.37 -14.86 26.58
CA THR A 445 3.45 -16.33 26.73
C THR A 445 3.75 -17.04 25.40
N SER A 446 3.65 -16.32 24.27
CA SER A 446 3.91 -16.90 22.95
C SER A 446 5.40 -17.13 22.71
N LYS A 447 5.75 -18.33 22.24
CA LYS A 447 7.09 -18.70 21.77
C LYS A 447 7.52 -17.98 20.48
N LYS A 448 6.57 -17.40 19.73
CA LYS A 448 6.89 -16.60 18.54
C LYS A 448 7.23 -15.20 18.99
N ASP A 449 8.39 -14.68 18.58
CA ASP A 449 8.75 -13.29 18.85
C ASP A 449 7.78 -12.32 18.17
N ALA A 450 7.52 -11.19 18.83
CA ALA A 450 6.87 -10.03 18.22
C ALA A 450 7.83 -8.84 18.17
N LYS A 451 7.42 -7.78 17.50
CA LYS A 451 8.12 -6.50 17.53
C LYS A 451 7.17 -5.43 18.01
N CYS A 452 7.69 -4.53 18.85
CA CYS A 452 6.98 -3.33 19.23
C CYS A 452 6.54 -2.58 17.96
N ALA A 453 5.26 -2.26 17.88
CA ALA A 453 4.64 -1.63 16.72
C ALA A 453 5.28 -0.25 16.42
N THR A 454 5.77 0.42 17.46
CA THR A 454 6.39 1.74 17.41
C THR A 454 7.90 1.68 17.24
N CYS A 455 8.64 1.19 18.25
CA CYS A 455 10.12 1.25 18.25
C CYS A 455 10.80 0.03 17.63
N LYS A 456 10.04 -0.96 17.17
CA LYS A 456 10.52 -2.20 16.53
C LYS A 456 11.40 -3.11 17.40
N LYS A 457 11.59 -2.79 18.68
CA LYS A 457 12.25 -3.67 19.66
C LYS A 457 11.56 -5.03 19.69
N GLU A 458 12.36 -6.09 19.72
CA GLU A 458 11.87 -7.46 19.83
C GLU A 458 11.25 -7.72 21.21
N LEU A 459 10.13 -8.44 21.20
CA LEU A 459 9.34 -8.84 22.35
C LEU A 459 9.27 -10.37 22.34
N SER A 460 10.13 -10.98 23.15
CA SER A 460 10.25 -12.43 23.27
C SER A 460 9.41 -12.97 24.42
N GLU A 461 9.31 -14.30 24.52
CA GLU A 461 8.64 -14.98 25.62
C GLU A 461 9.13 -14.44 26.99
N GLY A 462 8.18 -14.18 27.88
CA GLY A 462 8.44 -13.63 29.21
C GLY A 462 8.63 -12.12 29.29
N ASN A 463 8.71 -11.39 28.16
CA ASN A 463 8.75 -9.93 28.17
C ASN A 463 7.39 -9.35 28.60
N ILE A 464 7.43 -8.24 29.34
CA ILE A 464 6.25 -7.40 29.56
C ILE A 464 5.99 -6.61 28.28
N GLN A 465 4.75 -6.65 27.82
CA GLN A 465 4.28 -5.95 26.62
C GLN A 465 2.94 -5.27 26.92
N ALA A 466 2.62 -4.25 26.14
CA ALA A 466 1.25 -3.75 26.05
C ALA A 466 0.63 -4.29 24.76
N THR A 467 -0.63 -4.69 24.83
CA THR A 467 -1.41 -5.12 23.67
C THR A 467 -2.69 -4.35 23.56
N THR A 468 -3.11 -4.11 22.32
CA THR A 468 -4.44 -3.60 22.02
C THR A 468 -4.89 -4.17 20.69
N GLU A 469 -6.19 -4.30 20.49
CA GLU A 469 -6.74 -4.74 19.22
C GLU A 469 -7.34 -3.58 18.47
N GLY A 470 -7.29 -3.66 17.14
CA GLY A 470 -8.14 -2.82 16.33
C GLY A 470 -7.85 -2.91 14.84
N PRO A 471 -8.44 -1.99 14.07
CA PRO A 471 -8.29 -1.96 12.63
C PRO A 471 -6.83 -1.87 12.18
N TYR A 472 -6.48 -2.70 11.20
CA TYR A 472 -5.22 -2.66 10.47
C TYR A 472 -5.50 -2.70 8.97
N ARG A 473 -4.88 -1.79 8.23
CA ARG A 473 -4.95 -1.75 6.78
C ARG A 473 -3.81 -2.58 6.19
N THR A 474 -4.16 -3.60 5.42
CA THR A 474 -3.18 -4.43 4.74
C THR A 474 -2.53 -3.66 3.57
N ILE A 475 -1.43 -4.20 3.03
CA ILE A 475 -0.75 -3.62 1.86
C ILE A 475 -1.71 -3.52 0.66
N GLN A 476 -2.66 -4.45 0.54
CA GLN A 476 -3.67 -4.47 -0.51
C GLN A 476 -4.92 -3.64 -0.16
N LYS A 477 -4.82 -2.75 0.83
CA LYS A 477 -5.83 -1.76 1.21
C LYS A 477 -7.10 -2.34 1.85
N SER A 478 -7.10 -3.61 2.22
CA SER A 478 -8.18 -4.25 2.98
C SER A 478 -8.05 -3.93 4.47
N TRP A 479 -9.18 -3.85 5.16
CA TRP A 479 -9.23 -3.65 6.60
C TRP A 479 -9.42 -4.99 7.31
N ILE A 480 -8.60 -5.25 8.32
CA ILE A 480 -8.70 -6.42 9.21
C ILE A 480 -8.63 -5.98 10.66
N LYS A 481 -9.10 -6.81 11.58
CA LYS A 481 -8.85 -6.63 13.01
C LYS A 481 -7.51 -7.29 13.35
N ARG A 482 -6.64 -6.60 14.07
CA ARG A 482 -5.31 -7.10 14.44
C ARG A 482 -4.94 -6.71 15.85
N THR A 483 -4.22 -7.60 16.53
CA THR A 483 -3.54 -7.29 17.80
C THR A 483 -2.22 -6.57 17.54
N PHE A 484 -2.05 -5.41 18.16
CA PHE A 484 -0.82 -4.63 18.17
C PHE A 484 -0.04 -4.90 19.46
N PHE A 485 1.28 -5.06 19.33
CA PHE A 485 2.18 -5.30 20.45
C PHE A 485 3.08 -4.09 20.64
N PHE A 486 3.23 -3.61 21.86
CA PHE A 486 4.11 -2.49 22.21
C PHE A 486 5.06 -2.88 23.32
N CYS A 487 6.21 -2.21 23.36
CA CYS A 487 6.88 -2.05 24.63
C CYS A 487 5.95 -1.24 25.56
N PRO A 488 5.92 -1.55 26.87
CA PRO A 488 4.99 -0.92 27.81
C PRO A 488 5.30 0.57 28.07
N ARG A 489 6.28 1.17 27.38
CA ARG A 489 6.63 2.58 27.52
C ARG A 489 5.53 3.46 26.95
N LEU A 490 5.18 4.53 27.67
CA LEU A 490 4.16 5.49 27.23
C LEU A 490 4.49 6.10 25.86
N GLN A 491 5.77 6.39 25.59
CA GLN A 491 6.24 6.86 24.28
C GLN A 491 5.97 5.89 23.11
N CYS A 492 5.80 4.60 23.41
CA CYS A 492 5.48 3.58 22.42
C CYS A 492 3.97 3.42 22.24
N MET A 493 3.20 3.36 23.34
CA MET A 493 1.75 3.19 23.33
C MET A 493 1.01 4.46 22.87
N GLY A 494 1.54 5.64 23.22
CA GLY A 494 1.03 6.93 22.79
C GLY A 494 1.37 7.30 21.35
N LYS A 495 1.98 6.38 20.58
CA LYS A 495 2.23 6.54 19.15
C LYS A 495 1.37 5.58 18.36
N LEU A 496 0.73 6.11 17.32
CA LEU A 496 -0.10 5.33 16.41
C LEU A 496 0.76 4.41 15.54
N PRO A 497 0.57 3.07 15.57
CA PRO A 497 1.24 2.17 14.65
C PRO A 497 0.94 2.46 13.18
N ARG A 498 1.88 2.07 12.30
CA ARG A 498 1.67 2.17 10.86
C ARG A 498 0.48 1.32 10.43
N ASN A 499 -0.35 1.88 9.55
CA ASN A 499 -1.55 1.25 9.01
C ASN A 499 -2.59 0.83 10.06
N SER A 500 -2.51 1.27 11.32
CA SER A 500 -3.52 0.96 12.35
C SER A 500 -4.51 2.08 12.56
N PHE A 501 -5.77 1.78 12.80
CA PHE A 501 -6.79 2.76 13.15
C PHE A 501 -7.26 2.46 14.59
N ILE A 502 -6.32 2.54 15.52
CA ILE A 502 -6.54 2.42 16.97
C ILE A 502 -6.36 3.80 17.63
N CYS A 503 -6.93 4.02 18.80
CA CYS A 503 -6.66 5.23 19.57
C CYS A 503 -5.29 5.09 20.28
N PRO A 504 -4.31 5.99 20.06
CA PRO A 504 -3.06 5.98 20.83
C PRO A 504 -3.35 6.14 22.31
N TYR A 505 -2.64 5.41 23.16
CA TYR A 505 -2.85 5.49 24.59
C TYR A 505 -2.58 6.90 25.12
N LYS A 506 -3.56 7.45 25.84
CA LYS A 506 -3.48 8.70 26.59
C LYS A 506 -3.78 8.42 28.07
N THR A 507 -3.20 9.23 28.95
CA THR A 507 -3.51 9.18 30.38
C THR A 507 -5.01 9.43 30.58
N GLY A 508 -5.70 8.49 31.22
CA GLY A 508 -7.17 8.52 31.40
C GLY A 508 -7.90 7.41 30.63
N MET A 509 -7.27 6.82 29.62
CA MET A 509 -7.83 5.64 28.93
C MET A 509 -7.73 4.38 29.77
N THR A 510 -8.61 3.41 29.49
CA THR A 510 -8.62 2.12 30.18
C THR A 510 -7.34 1.32 29.92
N LEU A 511 -6.57 1.08 30.98
CA LEU A 511 -5.37 0.25 30.99
C LEU A 511 -5.56 -0.92 31.96
N LEU A 512 -5.73 -2.14 31.43
CA LEU A 512 -5.77 -3.35 32.24
C LEU A 512 -4.37 -3.88 32.50
N ILE A 513 -4.08 -4.28 33.73
CA ILE A 513 -2.78 -4.85 34.12
C ILE A 513 -3.02 -6.28 34.59
N GLU A 514 -2.67 -7.25 33.75
CA GLU A 514 -2.87 -8.68 34.02
C GLU A 514 -1.65 -9.33 34.68
N THR A 515 -0.49 -8.67 34.62
CA THR A 515 0.77 -9.15 35.22
C THR A 515 1.25 -8.19 36.30
N PRO A 516 1.67 -8.67 37.49
CA PRO A 516 2.28 -7.82 38.52
C PRO A 516 3.51 -7.08 37.98
N LEU A 517 3.57 -5.76 38.21
CA LEU A 517 4.64 -4.89 37.75
C LEU A 517 5.52 -4.45 38.92
N THR A 518 6.83 -4.35 38.69
CA THR A 518 7.76 -3.75 39.66
C THR A 518 7.59 -2.24 39.73
N GLU A 519 8.04 -1.60 40.81
CA GLU A 519 7.98 -0.14 40.96
C GLU A 519 8.72 0.61 39.84
N GLN A 520 9.82 0.05 39.34
CA GLN A 520 10.53 0.61 38.18
C GLN A 520 9.68 0.53 36.90
N GLN A 521 8.97 -0.58 36.69
CA GLN A 521 8.09 -0.77 35.52
C GLN A 521 6.87 0.13 35.59
N LYS A 522 6.25 0.30 36.76
CA LYS A 522 5.15 1.24 36.97
C LYS A 522 5.55 2.67 36.60
N LYS A 523 6.76 3.09 37.02
CA LYS A 523 7.34 4.39 36.64
C LYS A 523 7.59 4.52 35.13
N GLU A 524 8.05 3.47 34.46
CA GLU A 524 8.25 3.49 33.00
C GLU A 524 6.95 3.57 32.19
N ILE A 525 5.83 3.14 32.78
CA ILE A 525 4.48 3.17 32.19
C ILE A 525 3.74 4.47 32.60
N ASP A 526 4.33 5.29 33.48
CA ASP A 526 3.73 6.49 34.09
C ASP A 526 2.37 6.21 34.77
N LEU A 527 2.27 5.04 35.42
CA LEU A 527 1.15 4.74 36.29
C LEU A 527 1.31 5.57 37.56
N LYS A 528 0.42 6.57 37.77
CA LYS A 528 0.32 7.25 39.07
C LYS A 528 0.03 6.19 40.13
N THR A 529 0.94 6.06 41.10
CA THR A 529 0.71 5.31 42.35
C THR A 529 -0.37 5.93 43.19
#